data_AF-A0A916PWI7-F1
#
_entry.id   AF-A0A916PWI7-F1
#
_cell.length_a   1.000
_cell.length_b   1.000
_cell.length_c   1.000
_cell.angle_alpha   90.00
_cell.angle_beta   90.00
_cell.angle_gamma   90.00
#
_symmetry.space_group_name_H-M   'P 1'
#
loop_
_entity.id
_entity.type
_entity.pdbx_description
1 polymer ?
#
loop_
_entity_poly.entity_id
_entity_poly.type
_entity_poly.pdbx_seq_one_letter_code
_entity_poly.pdbx_strand_id
1 'polypeptide(L)'
;MDKSIRDCLVQEFEGLIPSLALSDPDDRHILAAAIVSEAHVIVTFNLKDFPNSVLTKYNIEAKHPDDFIVDIIDLNPLKVMTALETARKRFKNPPKTFEEYMEILVKQELPKSVAIFRELHSEESK
;
A
#
# COMPACT_ATOMS: atom_id res chain seq x y z
N MET A 1 18.98 0.70 -4.74
CA MET A 1 17.65 0.89 -4.11
C MET A 1 17.54 0.01 -2.87
N ASP A 2 18.11 -1.19 -2.92
CA ASP A 2 17.99 -2.27 -1.92
C ASP A 2 18.82 -2.09 -0.63
N LYS A 3 19.66 -1.05 -0.54
CA LYS A 3 20.52 -0.80 0.63
C LYS A 3 19.87 0.03 1.73
N SER A 4 18.67 0.58 1.48
CA SER A 4 18.06 1.59 2.35
C SER A 4 17.12 1.01 3.40
N ILE A 5 16.66 -0.23 3.24
CA ILE A 5 15.69 -0.89 4.13
C ILE A 5 16.24 -2.28 4.44
N ARG A 6 16.45 -2.58 5.74
CA ARG A 6 16.87 -3.93 6.17
C ARG A 6 15.71 -4.91 5.93
N ASP A 7 16.04 -6.10 5.46
CA ASP A 7 15.10 -7.21 5.21
C ASP A 7 14.03 -6.93 4.14
N CYS A 8 14.26 -5.98 3.22
CA CYS A 8 13.33 -5.69 2.13
C CYS A 8 13.43 -6.63 0.92
N LEU A 9 14.47 -7.47 0.88
CA LEU A 9 14.70 -8.41 -0.21
C LEU A 9 14.16 -9.78 0.19
N VAL A 10 13.12 -10.22 -0.51
CA VAL A 10 12.70 -11.62 -0.50
C VAL A 10 13.65 -12.37 -1.42
N GLN A 11 14.27 -13.43 -0.91
CA GLN A 11 15.16 -14.32 -1.68
C GLN A 11 14.50 -15.69 -1.81
N GLU A 12 15.03 -16.53 -2.70
CA GLU A 12 14.62 -17.94 -2.85
C GLU A 12 13.18 -18.15 -3.36
N PHE A 13 12.57 -17.12 -3.97
CA PHE A 13 11.22 -17.22 -4.54
C PHE A 13 11.21 -17.66 -6.02
N GLU A 14 12.36 -17.63 -6.70
CA GLU A 14 12.50 -17.87 -8.12
C GLU A 14 12.06 -19.28 -8.54
N GLY A 15 12.29 -20.27 -7.67
CA GLY A 15 11.88 -21.66 -7.89
C GLY A 15 10.35 -21.85 -7.88
N LEU A 16 9.60 -20.92 -7.28
CA LEU A 16 8.15 -20.99 -7.18
C LEU A 16 7.47 -20.38 -8.42
N ILE A 17 8.09 -19.40 -9.08
CA ILE A 17 7.53 -18.67 -10.24
C ILE A 17 6.95 -19.59 -11.33
N PRO A 18 7.64 -20.67 -11.79
CA PRO A 18 7.13 -21.51 -12.85
C PRO A 18 5.85 -22.27 -12.49
N SER A 19 5.61 -22.50 -11.19
CA SER A 19 4.44 -23.24 -10.67
C SER A 19 3.20 -22.37 -10.47
N LEU A 20 3.36 -21.05 -10.48
CA LEU A 20 2.27 -20.10 -10.27
C LEU A 20 1.57 -19.79 -11.61
N ALA A 21 0.26 -19.64 -11.54
CA ALA A 21 -0.57 -19.24 -12.67
C ALA A 21 -1.36 -17.98 -12.29
N LEU A 22 -1.03 -16.87 -12.93
CA LEU A 22 -1.74 -15.60 -12.86
C LEU A 22 -2.19 -15.18 -14.26
N SER A 23 -3.09 -14.20 -14.31
CA SER A 23 -3.55 -13.60 -15.56
C SER A 23 -2.38 -13.02 -16.37
N ASP A 24 -1.46 -12.34 -15.69
CA ASP A 24 -0.20 -11.87 -16.24
C ASP A 24 0.97 -12.79 -15.79
N PRO A 25 1.66 -13.46 -16.72
CA PRO A 25 2.85 -14.25 -16.42
C PRO A 25 3.98 -13.45 -15.77
N ASP A 26 4.08 -12.15 -16.06
CA ASP A 26 5.10 -11.28 -15.51
C ASP A 26 4.83 -10.98 -14.04
N ASP A 27 3.59 -11.01 -13.53
CA ASP A 27 3.28 -10.73 -12.12
C ASP A 27 3.52 -11.90 -11.16
N ARG A 28 3.89 -13.08 -11.68
CA ARG A 28 4.12 -14.29 -10.87
C ARG A 28 5.23 -14.12 -9.85
N HIS A 29 6.22 -13.27 -10.11
CA HIS A 29 7.29 -12.98 -9.14
C HIS A 29 6.76 -12.25 -7.91
N ILE A 30 5.75 -11.39 -8.05
CA ILE A 30 5.11 -10.67 -6.95
C ILE A 30 4.39 -11.67 -6.03
N LEU A 31 3.60 -12.58 -6.61
CA LEU A 31 2.94 -13.63 -5.84
C LEU A 31 3.95 -14.60 -5.21
N ALA A 32 5.01 -14.97 -5.92
CA ALA A 32 6.05 -15.83 -5.37
C ALA A 32 6.73 -15.18 -4.15
N ALA A 33 7.07 -13.90 -4.25
CA ALA A 33 7.64 -13.14 -3.15
C ALA A 33 6.66 -13.02 -1.97
N ALA A 34 5.38 -12.78 -2.24
CA ALA A 34 4.34 -12.73 -1.20
C ALA A 34 4.21 -14.07 -0.45
N ILE A 35 4.27 -15.20 -1.15
CA ILE A 35 4.22 -16.53 -0.54
C ILE A 35 5.45 -16.78 0.34
N VAL A 36 6.65 -16.53 -0.18
CA VAL A 36 7.90 -16.77 0.57
C VAL A 36 8.05 -15.83 1.77
N SER A 37 7.55 -14.60 1.66
CA SER A 37 7.54 -13.65 2.77
C SER A 37 6.39 -13.82 3.76
N GLU A 38 5.52 -14.83 3.56
CA GLU A 38 4.32 -15.05 4.38
C GLU A 38 3.44 -13.79 4.48
N ALA A 39 3.42 -13.00 3.41
CA ALA A 39 2.58 -11.82 3.33
C ALA A 39 1.10 -12.24 3.31
N HIS A 40 0.25 -11.48 3.99
CA HIS A 40 -1.20 -11.71 3.98
C HIS A 40 -1.90 -10.85 2.92
N VAL A 41 -1.28 -9.74 2.50
CA VAL A 41 -1.89 -8.76 1.61
C VAL A 41 -0.88 -8.30 0.56
N ILE A 42 -1.28 -8.32 -0.72
CA ILE A 42 -0.60 -7.63 -1.82
C ILE A 42 -1.32 -6.30 -2.04
N VAL A 43 -0.63 -5.19 -1.83
CA VAL A 43 -1.18 -3.84 -2.04
C VAL A 43 -0.89 -3.40 -3.47
N THR A 44 -1.93 -3.25 -4.29
CA THR A 44 -1.79 -2.95 -5.73
C THR A 44 -2.99 -2.22 -6.31
N PHE A 45 -2.75 -1.32 -7.28
CA PHE A 45 -3.81 -0.71 -8.10
C PHE A 45 -4.41 -1.72 -9.10
N ASN A 46 -3.64 -2.73 -9.50
CA ASN A 46 -4.01 -3.68 -10.55
C ASN A 46 -4.65 -4.96 -9.99
N LEU A 47 -5.80 -4.83 -9.33
CA LEU A 47 -6.48 -5.98 -8.69
C LEU A 47 -6.82 -7.12 -9.66
N LYS A 48 -7.06 -6.80 -10.94
CA LYS A 48 -7.39 -7.78 -12.00
C LYS A 48 -6.28 -8.81 -12.25
N ASP A 49 -5.02 -8.43 -12.00
CA ASP A 49 -3.86 -9.27 -12.26
C ASP A 49 -3.62 -10.25 -11.10
N PHE A 50 -4.27 -9.99 -9.95
CA PHE A 50 -4.23 -10.78 -8.74
C PHE A 50 -5.62 -11.29 -8.33
N PRO A 51 -6.25 -12.18 -9.13
CA PRO A 51 -7.60 -12.65 -8.85
C PRO A 51 -7.66 -13.49 -7.56
N ASN A 52 -8.68 -13.21 -6.73
CA ASN A 52 -8.91 -13.92 -5.46
C ASN A 52 -9.03 -15.45 -5.61
N SER A 53 -9.51 -15.94 -6.77
CA SER A 53 -9.60 -17.38 -7.06
C SER A 53 -8.23 -18.08 -7.09
N VAL A 54 -7.15 -17.33 -7.33
CA VAL A 54 -5.77 -17.82 -7.24
C VAL A 54 -5.19 -17.57 -5.86
N LEU A 55 -5.33 -16.34 -5.34
CA LEU A 55 -4.65 -15.92 -4.11
C LEU A 55 -5.12 -16.63 -2.84
N THR A 56 -6.41 -16.95 -2.75
CA THR A 56 -7.01 -17.62 -1.57
C THR A 56 -6.37 -18.96 -1.24
N LYS A 57 -5.78 -19.64 -2.23
CA LYS A 57 -5.02 -20.90 -2.03
C LYS A 57 -3.78 -20.72 -1.16
N TYR A 58 -3.27 -19.49 -1.10
CA TYR A 58 -2.06 -19.12 -0.36
C TYR A 58 -2.38 -18.25 0.85
N ASN A 59 -3.66 -18.09 1.21
CA ASN A 59 -4.10 -17.18 2.28
C ASN A 59 -3.66 -15.72 2.06
N ILE A 60 -3.58 -15.30 0.80
CA ILE A 60 -3.24 -13.94 0.38
C ILE A 60 -4.50 -13.27 -0.18
N GLU A 61 -4.64 -11.97 0.06
CA GLU A 61 -5.59 -11.10 -0.64
C GLU A 61 -4.87 -9.98 -1.39
N ALA A 62 -5.47 -9.49 -2.48
CA ALA A 62 -5.04 -8.26 -3.13
C ALA A 62 -5.94 -7.12 -2.68
N LYS A 63 -5.35 -5.98 -2.31
CA LYS A 63 -6.07 -4.81 -1.82
C LYS A 63 -5.62 -3.54 -2.51
N HIS A 64 -6.58 -2.67 -2.81
CA HIS A 64 -6.30 -1.35 -3.37
C HIS A 64 -5.56 -0.49 -2.31
N PRO A 65 -4.57 0.34 -2.68
CA PRO A 65 -3.83 1.15 -1.72
C PRO A 65 -4.72 2.07 -0.87
N ASP A 66 -5.74 2.66 -1.48
CA ASP A 66 -6.70 3.52 -0.77
C ASP A 66 -7.48 2.73 0.31
N ASP A 67 -7.93 1.51 -0.01
CA ASP A 67 -8.63 0.65 0.95
C ASP A 67 -7.69 0.17 2.06
N PHE A 68 -6.45 -0.17 1.69
CA PHE A 68 -5.43 -0.58 2.66
C PHE A 68 -5.09 0.54 3.65
N ILE A 69 -4.99 1.80 3.19
CA ILE A 69 -4.74 2.93 4.09
C ILE A 69 -5.92 3.17 5.01
N VAL A 70 -7.16 3.07 4.52
CA VAL A 70 -8.37 3.15 5.36
C VAL A 70 -8.33 2.12 6.48
N ASP A 71 -8.02 0.85 6.17
CA ASP A 71 -7.89 -0.20 7.20
C ASP A 71 -6.83 0.15 8.27
N ILE A 72 -5.69 0.73 7.86
CA ILE A 72 -4.64 1.14 8.81
C ILE A 72 -5.07 2.36 9.64
N ILE A 73 -5.82 3.30 9.06
CA ILE A 73 -6.38 4.43 9.81
C ILE A 73 -7.31 3.92 10.91
N ASP A 74 -8.19 2.97 10.59
CA ASP A 74 -9.11 2.36 11.57
C ASP A 74 -8.36 1.65 12.71
N LEU A 75 -7.23 1.03 12.40
CA LEU A 75 -6.38 0.38 13.40
C LEU A 75 -5.64 1.37 14.30
N ASN A 76 -5.14 2.48 13.75
CA ASN A 76 -4.41 3.48 14.54
C ASN A 76 -4.38 4.88 13.87
N PRO A 77 -5.41 5.71 14.10
CA PRO A 77 -5.52 6.99 13.38
C PRO A 77 -4.39 7.95 13.74
N LEU A 78 -3.97 7.99 15.01
CA LEU A 78 -2.89 8.88 15.47
C LEU A 78 -1.54 8.57 14.82
N LYS A 79 -1.17 7.29 14.71
CA LYS A 79 0.09 6.89 14.04
C LYS A 79 0.04 7.22 12.56
N VAL A 80 -1.10 7.00 11.89
CA VAL A 80 -1.22 7.33 10.46
C VAL A 80 -1.16 8.83 10.24
N MET A 81 -1.86 9.64 11.05
CA MET A 81 -1.78 11.11 10.95
C MET A 81 -0.35 11.63 11.18
N THR A 82 0.39 11.03 12.12
CA THR A 82 1.81 11.35 12.34
C THR A 82 2.66 10.99 11.12
N ALA A 83 2.43 9.82 10.51
CA ALA A 83 3.13 9.38 9.30
C ALA A 83 2.80 10.27 8.10
N LEU A 84 1.53 10.66 7.94
CA LEU A 84 1.04 11.57 6.92
C LEU A 84 1.73 12.93 7.01
N GLU A 85 1.75 13.52 8.21
CA GLU A 85 2.44 14.78 8.46
C GLU A 85 3.95 14.69 8.20
N THR A 86 4.57 13.57 8.55
CA THR A 86 5.98 13.30 8.26
C THR A 86 6.22 13.22 6.75
N ALA A 87 5.36 12.53 6.01
CA ALA A 87 5.45 12.40 4.56
C ALA A 87 5.26 13.76 3.87
N ARG A 88 4.24 14.54 4.28
CA ARG A 88 3.98 15.90 3.79
C ARG A 88 5.20 16.81 3.99
N LYS A 89 5.81 16.79 5.17
CA LYS A 89 7.00 17.61 5.50
C LYS A 89 8.26 17.24 4.71
N ARG A 90 8.29 16.12 3.98
CA ARG A 90 9.40 15.78 3.07
C ARG A 90 9.36 16.60 1.77
N PHE A 91 8.19 17.12 1.40
CA PHE A 91 8.09 18.11 0.32
C PHE A 91 8.67 19.43 0.83
N LYS A 92 9.94 19.70 0.50
CA LYS A 92 10.65 20.91 0.93
C LYS A 92 10.69 22.00 -0.14
N ASN A 93 10.56 21.63 -1.42
CA ASN A 93 10.69 22.52 -2.57
C ASN A 93 9.64 22.17 -3.67
N PRO A 94 8.47 22.82 -3.67
CA PRO A 94 7.96 23.72 -2.64
C PRO A 94 7.40 22.95 -1.43
N PRO A 95 7.35 23.57 -0.23
CA PRO A 95 6.57 23.05 0.88
C PRO A 95 5.09 22.96 0.49
N LYS A 96 4.40 21.95 1.03
CA LYS A 96 2.97 21.71 0.78
C LYS A 96 2.16 21.92 2.03
N THR A 97 1.10 22.72 1.94
CA THR A 97 0.05 22.80 2.96
C THR A 97 -0.68 21.46 3.09
N PHE A 98 -1.50 21.30 4.12
CA PHE A 98 -2.31 20.10 4.31
C PHE A 98 -3.22 19.85 3.09
N GLU A 99 -3.97 20.87 2.65
CA GLU A 99 -4.89 20.73 1.51
C GLU A 99 -4.17 20.47 0.19
N GLU A 100 -3.05 21.14 -0.11
CA GLU A 100 -2.28 20.83 -1.32
C GLU A 100 -1.77 19.38 -1.33
N TYR A 101 -1.46 18.83 -0.16
CA TYR A 101 -1.05 17.44 -0.05
C TYR A 101 -2.23 16.48 -0.21
N MET A 102 -3.40 16.81 0.34
CA MET A 102 -4.63 16.06 0.09
C MET A 102 -4.98 16.01 -1.39
N GLU A 103 -4.84 17.13 -2.12
CA GLU A 103 -5.03 17.14 -3.57
C GLU A 103 -4.05 16.23 -4.33
N ILE A 104 -2.81 16.13 -3.86
CA ILE A 104 -1.83 15.18 -4.43
C ILE A 104 -2.30 13.74 -4.21
N LEU A 105 -2.73 13.40 -2.98
CA LEU A 105 -3.20 12.05 -2.67
C LEU A 105 -4.46 11.68 -3.46
N VAL A 106 -5.40 12.61 -3.65
CA VAL A 106 -6.57 12.38 -4.54
C VAL A 106 -6.11 12.09 -5.97
N LYS A 107 -5.12 12.83 -6.50
CA LYS A 107 -4.55 12.58 -7.83
C LYS A 107 -3.79 11.25 -7.92
N GLN A 108 -3.36 10.70 -6.79
CA GLN A 108 -2.78 9.37 -6.67
C GLN A 108 -3.83 8.28 -6.41
N GLU A 109 -5.11 8.59 -6.66
CA GLU A 109 -6.24 7.67 -6.52
C GLU A 109 -6.46 7.20 -5.06
N LEU A 110 -6.23 8.09 -4.08
CA LEU A 110 -6.50 7.85 -2.65
C LEU A 110 -7.67 8.68 -2.06
N PRO A 111 -8.84 8.78 -2.73
CA PRO A 111 -9.92 9.67 -2.29
C PRO A 111 -10.56 9.27 -0.95
N LYS A 112 -10.68 7.98 -0.62
CA LYS A 112 -11.31 7.52 0.63
C LYS A 112 -10.45 7.90 1.83
N SER A 113 -9.15 7.61 1.77
CA SER A 113 -8.19 7.99 2.81
C SER A 113 -8.20 9.49 3.05
N VAL A 114 -8.23 10.28 1.97
CA VAL A 114 -8.27 11.76 2.05
C VAL A 114 -9.53 12.27 2.76
N ALA A 115 -10.69 11.64 2.53
CA ALA A 115 -11.91 12.02 3.24
C ALA A 115 -11.73 11.87 4.76
N ILE A 116 -11.20 10.74 5.21
CA ILE A 116 -10.96 10.46 6.63
C ILE A 116 -9.90 11.40 7.20
N PHE A 117 -8.82 11.68 6.47
CA PHE A 117 -7.79 12.62 6.94
C PHE A 117 -8.34 14.04 7.17
N ARG A 118 -9.24 14.51 6.31
CA ARG A 118 -9.89 15.82 6.49
C ARG A 118 -10.79 15.86 7.72
N GLU A 119 -11.53 14.78 7.97
CA GLU A 119 -12.35 14.65 9.17
C GLU A 119 -11.48 14.71 10.43
N LEU A 120 -10.46 13.86 10.52
CA LEU A 120 -9.53 13.82 11.65
C LEU A 120 -8.80 15.16 11.88
N HIS A 121 -8.39 15.85 10.80
CA HIS A 121 -7.72 17.14 10.91
C HIS A 121 -8.64 18.25 11.46
N SER A 122 -9.94 18.17 11.17
CA SER A 122 -10.94 19.13 11.66
C SER A 122 -11.22 18.95 13.16
N GLU A 123 -11.03 17.75 13.69
CA GLU A 123 -11.21 17.43 15.12
C GLU A 123 -10.03 17.89 15.97
N GLU A 124 -8.79 17.79 15.46
CA GLU A 124 -7.59 18.29 16.15
C GLU A 124 -7.52 19.83 16.23
N SER A 125 -8.25 20.53 15.36
CA SER A 125 -8.23 22.00 15.28
C SER A 125 -9.27 22.68 16.19
N LYS A 126 -10.05 21.91 16.96
CA LYS A 126 -11.03 22.38 17.96
C LYS A 126 -10.46 22.35 19.36
#